data_AF-A0A0R1EEG1-F1
#
_entry.id   AF-A0A0R1EEG1-F1
#
_cell.length_a   1.000
_cell.length_b   1.000
_cell.length_c   1.000
_cell.angle_alpha   90.00
_cell.angle_beta   90.00
_cell.angle_gamma   90.00
#
_symmetry.space_group_name_H-M   'P 1'
#
loop_
_entity.id
_entity.type
_entity.pdbx_description
1 polymer ?
#
loop_
_entity_poly.entity_id
_entity_poly.type
_entity_poly.pdbx_seq_one_letter_code
_entity_poly.pdbx_strand_id
1 'polypeptide(L)'
;MLNLKLGVLLGCLLLVASSALSASVGDYEELCRLFKNGTKVRKPGTCDQYIQCYDGDGTVLTCPSNQFFNPSKDACVSTMDNTNKYCGN
;
A
#
# COMPACT_ATOMS: atom_id res chain seq x y z
N MET A 1 4.40 25.15 41.05
CA MET A 1 5.07 24.12 40.20
C MET A 1 4.35 22.77 40.21
N LEU A 2 3.63 22.40 41.28
CA LEU A 2 2.89 21.13 41.37
C LEU A 2 1.69 21.03 40.40
N ASN A 3 0.99 22.15 40.15
CA ASN A 3 -0.16 22.23 39.23
C ASN A 3 0.22 22.09 37.74
N LEU A 4 1.43 22.53 37.36
CA LEU A 4 1.92 22.42 35.99
C LEU A 4 2.32 20.96 35.67
N LYS A 5 2.94 20.26 36.63
CA LYS A 5 3.25 18.83 36.51
C LYS A 5 1.99 17.98 36.44
N LEU A 6 0.96 18.29 37.24
CA LEU A 6 -0.30 17.58 37.22
C LEU A 6 -1.09 17.82 35.92
N GLY A 7 -1.08 19.06 35.41
CA GLY A 7 -1.67 19.41 34.12
C GLY A 7 -0.95 18.79 32.92
N VAL A 8 0.38 18.69 32.96
CA VAL A 8 1.18 17.98 31.95
C VAL A 8 0.90 16.48 32.00
N LEU A 9 0.78 15.87 33.18
CA LEU A 9 0.45 14.43 33.33
C LEU A 9 -0.97 14.11 32.81
N LEU A 10 -1.96 14.94 33.13
CA LEU A 10 -3.34 14.80 32.65
C LEU A 10 -3.47 15.06 31.14
N GLY A 11 -2.76 16.08 30.63
CA GLY A 11 -2.70 16.38 29.20
C GLY A 11 -1.99 15.29 28.40
N CYS A 12 -0.89 14.73 28.92
CA CYS A 12 -0.22 13.57 28.34
C CYS A 12 -1.16 12.37 28.29
N LEU A 13 -1.92 12.07 29.35
CA LEU A 13 -2.87 10.96 29.39
C LEU A 13 -3.95 11.05 28.29
N LEU A 14 -4.43 12.25 27.98
CA LEU A 14 -5.41 12.49 26.91
C LEU A 14 -4.78 12.40 25.52
N LEU A 15 -3.52 12.84 25.37
CA LEU A 15 -2.76 12.72 24.12
C LEU A 15 -2.41 11.26 23.80
N VAL A 16 -2.03 10.42 24.78
CA VAL A 16 -1.79 8.99 24.52
C VAL A 16 -3.06 8.23 24.17
N ALA A 17 -4.21 8.57 24.73
CA ALA A 17 -5.50 7.97 24.31
C ALA A 17 -5.84 8.29 22.84
N SER A 18 -5.37 9.44 22.33
CA SER A 18 -5.55 9.84 20.93
C SER A 18 -4.59 9.12 19.97
N SER A 19 -3.45 8.64 20.47
CA SER A 19 -2.42 7.97 19.66
C SER A 19 -2.72 6.49 19.33
N ALA A 20 -3.85 5.95 19.80
CA ALA A 20 -4.23 4.55 19.56
C ALA A 20 -4.80 4.27 18.15
N LEU A 21 -4.96 5.29 17.28
CA LEU A 21 -5.29 5.09 15.87
C LEU A 21 -4.07 5.32 14.97
N SER A 22 -2.94 4.69 15.29
CA SER A 22 -2.06 4.26 14.21
C SER A 22 -2.52 2.87 13.80
N ALA A 23 -3.72 2.79 13.21
CA ALA A 23 -3.98 1.70 12.28
C ALA A 23 -2.81 1.79 11.29
N SER A 24 -2.05 0.73 11.11
CA SER A 24 -1.15 0.62 9.97
C SER A 24 -2.05 0.72 8.74
N VAL A 25 -2.30 1.95 8.29
CA VAL A 25 -2.87 2.26 6.98
C VAL A 25 -2.05 1.41 6.05
N GLY A 26 -2.65 0.37 5.47
CA GLY A 26 -1.88 -0.65 4.76
C GLY A 26 -0.94 0.03 3.78
N ASP A 27 0.29 -0.48 3.60
CA ASP A 27 1.34 0.17 2.79
C ASP A 27 0.88 0.63 1.39
N TYR A 28 -0.26 0.10 0.92
CA TYR A 28 -0.86 0.39 -0.37
C TYR A 28 -1.98 1.45 -0.38
N GLU A 29 -2.51 1.88 0.77
CA GLU A 29 -3.50 2.97 0.82
C GLU A 29 -2.90 4.32 0.44
N GLU A 30 -1.73 4.66 1.00
CA GLU A 30 -1.05 5.91 0.66
C GLU A 30 -0.67 5.94 -0.83
N LEU A 31 -0.24 4.79 -1.36
CA LEU A 31 0.03 4.62 -2.77
C LEU A 31 -1.24 4.82 -3.61
N CYS A 32 -2.36 4.16 -3.28
CA CYS A 32 -3.55 4.18 -4.10
C CYS A 32 -4.28 5.53 -4.10
N ARG A 33 -4.07 6.38 -3.10
CA ARG A 33 -4.50 7.79 -3.12
C ARG A 33 -3.83 8.63 -4.20
N LEU A 34 -2.68 8.19 -4.73
CA LEU A 34 -1.97 8.86 -5.83
C LEU A 34 -2.45 8.42 -7.22
N PHE A 35 -3.24 7.35 -7.32
CA PHE A 35 -3.69 6.78 -8.59
C PHE A 35 -5.19 7.00 -8.82
N LYS A 36 -5.60 6.95 -10.09
CA LYS A 36 -7.01 6.99 -10.46
C LYS A 36 -7.71 5.71 -10.00
N ASN A 37 -9.01 5.82 -9.71
CA ASN A 37 -9.85 4.67 -9.36
C ASN A 37 -9.78 3.57 -10.44
N GLY A 38 -9.59 2.32 -10.04
CA GLY A 38 -9.42 1.16 -10.92
C GLY A 38 -8.01 0.94 -11.48
N THR A 39 -7.03 1.79 -11.16
CA THR A 39 -5.63 1.59 -11.59
C THR A 39 -5.07 0.31 -10.98
N LYS A 40 -4.33 -0.47 -11.78
CA LYS A 40 -3.54 -1.61 -11.30
C LYS A 40 -2.06 -1.28 -11.39
N VAL A 41 -1.33 -1.53 -10.31
CA VAL A 41 0.12 -1.33 -10.26
C VAL A 41 0.80 -2.63 -9.87
N ARG A 42 1.97 -2.92 -10.45
CA ARG A 42 2.75 -4.09 -10.04
C ARG A 42 3.22 -3.91 -8.60
N LYS A 43 3.04 -4.94 -7.76
CA LYS A 43 3.51 -4.90 -6.38
C LYS A 43 5.04 -4.95 -6.35
N PRO A 44 5.71 -4.03 -5.64
CA PRO A 44 7.17 -4.06 -5.53
C PRO A 44 7.69 -5.38 -4.96
N GLY A 45 8.81 -5.85 -5.50
CA GLY A 45 9.48 -7.10 -5.09
C GLY A 45 8.86 -8.39 -5.63
N THR A 46 7.77 -8.30 -6.38
CA THR A 46 7.08 -9.47 -6.97
C THR A 46 6.78 -9.23 -8.44
N CYS A 47 6.78 -10.29 -9.23
CA CYS A 47 6.44 -10.22 -10.65
C CYS A 47 5.06 -10.79 -10.96
N ASP A 48 4.50 -11.58 -10.05
CA ASP A 48 3.21 -12.25 -10.14
C ASP A 48 2.10 -11.56 -9.33
N GLN A 49 2.42 -10.53 -8.54
CA GLN A 49 1.41 -9.78 -7.77
C GLN A 49 1.24 -8.34 -8.25
N TYR A 50 0.02 -7.84 -8.13
CA TYR A 50 -0.36 -6.47 -8.42
C TYR A 50 -1.31 -5.92 -7.36
N ILE A 51 -1.38 -4.61 -7.25
CA ILE A 51 -2.28 -3.88 -6.36
C ILE A 51 -3.35 -3.25 -7.24
N GLN A 52 -4.61 -3.54 -6.97
CA GLN A 52 -5.74 -2.86 -7.60
C GLN A 52 -6.26 -1.78 -6.67
N CYS A 53 -6.21 -0.54 -7.14
CA CYS A 53 -6.61 0.63 -6.39
C CYS A 53 -8.10 0.91 -6.60
N TYR A 54 -8.88 0.92 -5.53
CA TYR A 54 -10.26 1.38 -5.54
C TYR A 54 -10.53 2.36 -4.39
N ASP A 55 -11.07 3.54 -4.71
CA ASP A 55 -11.45 4.59 -3.74
C ASP A 55 -10.34 4.98 -2.74
N GLY A 56 -9.08 4.90 -3.15
CA GLY A 56 -7.91 5.18 -2.32
C GLY A 56 -7.34 3.96 -1.61
N ASP A 57 -8.03 2.82 -1.66
CA ASP A 57 -7.61 1.56 -1.05
C ASP A 57 -6.94 0.63 -2.04
N GLY A 58 -5.88 -0.06 -1.60
CA GLY A 58 -5.13 -1.02 -2.41
C GLY A 58 -5.40 -2.46 -2.02
N THR A 59 -5.94 -3.26 -2.95
CA THR A 59 -6.06 -4.71 -2.78
C THR A 59 -4.95 -5.45 -3.52
N VAL A 60 -4.18 -6.28 -2.83
CA VAL A 60 -3.17 -7.14 -3.47
C VAL A 60 -3.84 -8.36 -4.10
N LEU A 61 -3.53 -8.60 -5.36
CA LEU A 61 -4.01 -9.72 -6.16
C LEU A 61 -2.81 -10.46 -6.75
N THR A 62 -2.92 -11.79 -6.86
CA THR A 62 -1.90 -12.65 -7.46
C THR A 62 -2.39 -13.14 -8.81
N CYS A 63 -1.51 -13.10 -9.82
CA CYS A 63 -1.76 -13.66 -11.13
C CYS A 63 -1.91 -15.19 -11.08
N PRO A 64 -2.71 -15.79 -11.97
CA PRO A 64 -2.82 -17.24 -12.08
C PRO A 64 -1.48 -17.90 -12.46
N SER A 65 -1.27 -19.12 -11.98
CA SER A 65 -0.30 -20.12 -12.47
C SER A 65 0.93 -19.58 -13.24
N ASN A 66 1.98 -19.18 -12.52
CA ASN A 66 3.29 -18.77 -13.08
C ASN A 66 3.22 -17.62 -14.10
N GLN A 67 2.15 -16.83 -14.10
CA GLN A 67 2.05 -15.63 -14.93
C GLN A 67 2.62 -14.41 -14.20
N PHE A 68 2.97 -13.40 -15.00
CA PHE A 68 3.51 -12.14 -14.53
C PHE A 68 2.51 -11.02 -14.80
N PHE A 69 2.36 -10.07 -13.86
CA PHE A 69 1.55 -8.90 -14.12
C PHE A 69 2.30 -7.92 -15.03
N ASN A 70 1.76 -7.68 -16.23
CA ASN A 70 2.27 -6.69 -17.16
C ASN A 70 1.45 -5.39 -17.07
N PRO A 71 1.98 -4.32 -16.44
CA PRO A 71 1.26 -3.07 -16.27
C PRO A 71 0.97 -2.35 -17.60
N SER A 72 1.76 -2.60 -18.66
CA SER A 72 1.51 -2.02 -19.98
C SER A 72 0.32 -2.68 -20.71
N LYS A 73 0.01 -3.93 -20.38
CA LYS A 73 -1.14 -4.68 -20.92
C LYS A 73 -2.32 -4.74 -19.94
N ASP A 74 -2.14 -4.20 -18.73
CA ASP A 74 -3.08 -4.27 -17.61
C ASP A 74 -3.59 -5.70 -17.30
N ALA A 75 -2.72 -6.70 -17.52
CA ALA A 75 -3.09 -8.11 -17.52
C ALA A 75 -1.95 -9.02 -17.03
N CYS A 76 -2.33 -10.21 -16.56
CA CYS A 76 -1.41 -11.31 -16.31
C CYS A 76 -1.03 -11.97 -17.65
N VAL A 77 0.27 -12.16 -17.87
CA VAL A 77 0.83 -12.72 -19.10
C VAL A 77 1.81 -13.85 -18.80
N SER A 78 1.90 -14.83 -19.68
CA SER A 78 2.83 -15.95 -19.54
C SER A 78 4.29 -15.57 -19.79
N THR A 79 4.53 -14.51 -20.56
CA THR A 79 5.88 -14.02 -20.89
C THR A 79 5.94 -12.49 -20.77
N MET A 80 7.08 -12.02 -20.27
CA MET A 80 7.40 -10.59 -20.16
C MET A 80 8.46 -10.23 -21.19
N ASP A 81 8.28 -9.09 -21.85
CA ASP A 81 9.30 -8.55 -22.74
C ASP A 81 10.51 -8.06 -21.92
N ASN A 82 11.71 -8.11 -22.50
CA ASN A 82 12.97 -7.75 -21.83
C ASN A 82 13.07 -6.27 -21.46
N THR A 83 12.14 -5.44 -21.94
CA THR A 83 11.98 -4.04 -21.53
C THR A 83 11.48 -3.94 -20.08
N ASN A 84 10.89 -4.99 -19.53
CA ASN A 84 10.54 -5.06 -18.12
C ASN A 84 11.79 -5.39 -17.30
N LYS A 85 12.61 -4.37 -17.03
CA LYS A 85 13.92 -4.50 -16.35
C LYS A 85 13.92 -5.38 -15.08
N TYR A 86 12.79 -5.48 -14.39
CA TYR A 86 12.66 -6.19 -13.13
C TYR A 86 12.02 -7.58 -13.24
N CYS A 87 11.28 -7.85 -14.31
CA CYS A 87 10.50 -9.08 -14.47
C CYS A 87 10.61 -9.71 -15.88
N GLY A 88 11.47 -9.16 -16.74
CA GLY A 88 11.80 -9.72 -18.04
C GLY A 88 12.74 -10.92 -17.90
N ASN A 89 12.66 -11.83 -18.86
CA ASN A 89 13.50 -13.04 -18.93
C ASN A 89 14.79 -12.80 -19.71
#